data_AF-A0A917FGQ8-F1
#
_entry.id   AF-A0A917FGQ8-F1
#
_cell.length_a   1.000
_cell.length_b   1.000
_cell.length_c   1.000
_cell.angle_alpha   90.00
_cell.angle_beta   90.00
_cell.angle_gamma   90.00
#
_symmetry.space_group_name_H-M   'P 1'
#
loop_
_entity.id
_entity.type
_entity.pdbx_description
1 polymer ?
#
loop_
_entity_poly.entity_id
_entity_poly.type
_entity_poly.pdbx_seq_one_letter_code
_entity_poly.pdbx_strand_id
1 'polypeptide(L)'
;MATKAGVNVDLVAHCQNWEDLLTQQSQAEQAVQTLSKYLIDTRQPPPGPYRLFHYFSDVIVRIRELNVLFERIYRSRERLLEADAVLHSQMPTTWPGGTRYPPAIADLITKTDRLNLELSLDFQSMLIFSGMLLDEVAQICGHILAKPTPYRTTFDALAKSDGAAPFDTLWEKFRDDILWLDAVPRLFRNKMMVHRERPWQVGTNRSVYRLDWTFWVPIAAGWLSSDEQQVFMEEVQSILLKAGLRLMGATVHEAVYQGLDNISKFERDDRRALTKIAAEVGFATPSFQVFGPRIYGFITRFMAELEGIVRSNPQAVDLGKKQ
;
A
#
# COMPACT_ATOMS: atom_id res chain seq x y z
N MET A 1 -8.50 -25.49 10.57
CA MET A 1 -8.88 -25.59 11.99
C MET A 1 -7.92 -24.75 12.81
N ALA A 2 -8.36 -23.58 13.30
CA ALA A 2 -7.60 -22.82 14.29
C ALA A 2 -8.09 -23.25 15.69
N THR A 3 -7.21 -23.75 16.55
CA THR A 3 -7.55 -24.08 17.94
C THR A 3 -7.72 -22.78 18.73
N LYS A 4 -8.43 -22.83 19.88
CA LYS A 4 -8.54 -21.70 20.82
C LYS A 4 -7.16 -21.11 21.21
N ALA A 5 -6.12 -21.95 21.22
CA ALA A 5 -4.73 -21.53 21.42
C ALA A 5 -4.16 -20.74 20.21
N GLY A 6 -4.53 -21.09 18.98
CA GLY A 6 -4.12 -20.38 17.76
C GLY A 6 -4.69 -18.97 17.65
N VAL A 7 -5.96 -18.77 18.03
CA VAL A 7 -6.60 -17.43 18.04
C VAL A 7 -5.89 -16.48 19.02
N ASN A 8 -5.40 -17.00 20.15
CA ASN A 8 -4.74 -16.19 21.18
C ASN A 8 -3.31 -15.79 20.76
N VAL A 9 -2.59 -16.67 20.05
CA VAL A 9 -1.26 -16.36 19.47
C VAL A 9 -1.39 -15.32 18.35
N ASP A 10 -2.42 -15.44 17.52
CA ASP A 10 -2.68 -14.50 16.43
C ASP A 10 -2.97 -13.07 16.99
N LEU A 11 -3.81 -12.95 18.03
CA LEU A 11 -4.10 -11.65 18.65
C LEU A 11 -2.86 -10.97 19.26
N VAL A 12 -1.97 -11.72 19.92
CA VAL A 12 -0.74 -11.16 20.49
C VAL A 12 0.18 -10.61 19.39
N ALA A 13 0.39 -11.36 18.31
CA ALA A 13 1.19 -10.89 17.18
C ALA A 13 0.56 -9.68 16.48
N HIS A 14 -0.77 -9.63 16.39
CA HIS A 14 -1.50 -8.48 15.86
C HIS A 14 -1.30 -7.21 16.71
N CYS A 15 -1.33 -7.32 18.04
CA CYS A 15 -1.06 -6.20 18.93
C CYS A 15 0.41 -5.72 18.85
N GLN A 16 1.38 -6.65 18.78
CA GLN A 16 2.79 -6.30 18.61
C GLN A 16 3.04 -5.56 17.29
N ASN A 17 2.47 -6.07 16.19
CA ASN A 17 2.56 -5.41 14.88
C ASN A 17 1.98 -3.99 14.91
N TRP A 18 0.97 -3.74 15.73
CA TRP A 18 0.41 -2.40 15.92
C TRP A 18 1.36 -1.45 16.65
N GLU A 19 1.96 -1.88 17.76
CA GLU A 19 2.92 -1.08 18.53
C GLU A 19 4.18 -0.74 17.69
N ASP A 20 4.67 -1.70 16.93
CA ASP A 20 5.79 -1.50 15.99
C ASP A 20 5.42 -0.47 14.92
N LEU A 21 4.20 -0.55 14.37
CA LEU A 21 3.72 0.40 13.36
C LEU A 21 3.61 1.82 13.93
N LEU A 22 3.11 1.99 15.15
CA LEU A 22 3.06 3.29 15.84
C LEU A 22 4.46 3.90 16.03
N THR A 23 5.43 3.05 16.38
CA THR A 23 6.83 3.46 16.51
C THR A 23 7.37 3.97 15.17
N GLN A 24 7.13 3.24 14.08
CA GLN A 24 7.57 3.62 12.75
C GLN A 24 6.88 4.89 12.23
N GLN A 25 5.59 5.06 12.52
CA GLN A 25 4.85 6.28 12.22
C GLN A 25 5.47 7.49 12.93
N SER A 26 5.81 7.35 14.22
CA SER A 26 6.46 8.41 15.00
C SER A 26 7.85 8.75 14.43
N GLN A 27 8.63 7.76 14.01
CA GLN A 27 9.92 7.97 13.34
C GLN A 27 9.77 8.69 12.00
N ALA A 28 8.74 8.36 11.21
CA ALA A 28 8.45 9.03 9.95
C ALA A 28 8.10 10.52 10.18
N GLU A 29 7.24 10.84 11.16
CA GLU A 29 6.96 12.25 11.51
C GLU A 29 8.22 12.99 11.95
N GLN A 30 9.04 12.37 12.81
CA GLN A 30 10.28 12.97 13.30
C GLN A 30 11.28 13.24 12.17
N ALA A 31 11.42 12.34 11.20
CA ALA A 31 12.31 12.54 10.05
C ALA A 31 11.87 13.75 9.21
N VAL A 32 10.57 13.89 8.96
CA VAL A 32 9.99 15.03 8.23
C VAL A 32 10.22 16.34 8.99
N GLN A 33 9.97 16.35 10.30
CA GLN A 33 10.19 17.51 11.15
C GLN A 33 11.67 17.90 11.23
N THR A 34 12.57 16.92 11.31
CA THR A 34 14.03 17.14 11.37
C THR A 34 14.53 17.83 10.12
N LEU A 35 14.14 17.32 8.94
CA LEU A 35 14.49 17.93 7.66
C LEU A 35 13.92 19.35 7.51
N SER A 36 12.63 19.55 7.84
CA SER A 36 11.98 20.87 7.79
C SER A 36 12.68 21.87 8.71
N LYS A 37 12.97 21.47 9.96
CA LYS A 37 13.69 22.30 10.93
C LYS A 37 15.09 22.65 10.44
N TYR A 38 15.84 21.67 9.92
CA TYR A 38 17.18 21.91 9.39
C TYR A 38 17.18 22.97 8.28
N LEU A 39 16.20 22.92 7.38
CA LEU A 39 16.03 23.92 6.33
C LEU A 39 15.73 25.31 6.89
N ILE A 40 14.86 25.42 7.89
CA ILE A 40 14.55 26.70 8.54
C ILE A 40 15.81 27.28 9.20
N ASP A 41 16.51 26.48 10.00
CA ASP A 41 17.68 26.89 10.76
C ASP A 41 18.84 27.30 9.84
N THR A 42 19.02 26.59 8.72
CA THR A 42 20.13 26.80 7.78
C THR A 42 19.84 27.90 6.76
N ARG A 43 18.61 27.98 6.24
CA ARG A 43 18.25 28.95 5.18
C ARG A 43 17.80 30.28 5.76
N GLN A 44 17.33 30.29 7.01
CA GLN A 44 16.75 31.45 7.69
C GLN A 44 15.83 32.28 6.77
N PRO A 45 14.83 31.63 6.12
CA PRO A 45 14.02 32.31 5.14
C PRO A 45 13.21 33.43 5.82
N PRO A 46 13.07 34.61 5.20
CA PRO A 46 12.28 35.69 5.78
C PRO A 46 10.82 35.24 5.94
N PRO A 47 10.05 35.82 6.88
CA PRO A 47 8.65 35.45 7.08
C PRO A 47 7.84 35.51 5.78
N GLY A 48 7.09 34.45 5.49
CA GLY A 48 6.26 34.38 4.29
C GLY A 48 5.80 32.97 3.95
N PRO A 49 4.89 32.82 2.97
CA PRO A 49 4.40 31.52 2.52
C PRO A 49 5.40 30.87 1.56
N TYR A 50 5.94 29.73 1.96
CA TYR A 50 6.81 28.88 1.14
C TYR A 50 6.14 27.55 0.87
N ARG A 51 6.07 27.14 -0.40
CA ARG A 51 5.42 25.88 -0.79
C ARG A 51 6.09 24.67 -0.15
N LEU A 52 7.42 24.66 -0.05
CA LEU A 52 8.15 23.53 0.54
C LEU A 52 7.71 23.25 1.99
N PHE A 53 7.55 24.28 2.83
CA PHE A 53 7.08 24.11 4.21
C PHE A 53 5.60 23.72 4.29
N HIS A 54 4.78 24.11 3.31
CA HIS A 54 3.42 23.61 3.18
C HIS A 54 3.42 22.10 2.96
N TYR A 55 4.25 21.60 2.03
CA TYR A 55 4.35 20.15 1.77
C TYR A 55 4.87 19.35 2.95
N PHE A 56 5.82 19.88 3.74
CA PHE A 56 6.20 19.24 5.00
C PHE A 56 5.02 19.11 5.97
N SER A 57 4.22 20.17 6.11
CA SER A 57 3.00 20.14 6.94
C SER A 57 1.99 19.11 6.41
N ASP A 58 1.76 19.09 5.09
CA ASP A 58 0.83 18.14 4.47
C ASP A 58 1.27 16.70 4.67
N VAL A 59 2.57 16.40 4.50
CA VAL A 59 3.12 15.07 4.78
C VAL A 59 2.83 14.65 6.23
N ILE A 60 3.04 15.52 7.22
CA ILE A 60 2.72 15.22 8.63
C ILE A 60 1.22 14.94 8.81
N VAL A 61 0.35 15.76 8.21
CA VAL A 61 -1.10 15.55 8.26
C VAL A 61 -1.47 14.20 7.63
N ARG A 62 -0.93 13.87 6.46
CA ARG A 62 -1.20 12.60 5.77
C ARG A 62 -0.68 11.39 6.54
N ILE A 63 0.47 11.48 7.20
CA ILE A 63 0.98 10.43 8.10
C ILE A 63 -0.03 10.14 9.22
N ARG A 64 -0.60 11.18 9.83
CA ARG A 64 -1.61 11.05 10.90
C ARG A 64 -2.94 10.49 10.40
N GLU A 65 -3.39 10.92 9.22
CA GLU A 65 -4.59 10.37 8.59
C GLU A 65 -4.44 8.87 8.30
N LEU A 66 -3.28 8.46 7.76
CA LEU A 66 -2.98 7.04 7.59
C LEU A 66 -2.97 6.29 8.92
N ASN A 67 -2.44 6.89 9.98
CA ASN A 67 -2.45 6.27 11.31
C ASN A 67 -3.87 6.00 11.81
N VAL A 68 -4.79 6.96 11.64
CA VAL A 68 -6.21 6.77 11.97
C VAL A 68 -6.82 5.61 11.16
N LEU A 69 -6.46 5.47 9.88
CA LEU A 69 -6.94 4.37 9.05
C LEU A 69 -6.36 3.03 9.49
N PHE A 70 -5.05 2.96 9.77
CA PHE A 70 -4.43 1.76 10.32
C PHE A 70 -5.06 1.35 11.64
N GLU A 71 -5.22 2.27 12.59
CA GLU A 71 -5.87 1.99 13.87
C GLU A 71 -7.27 1.39 13.68
N ARG A 72 -8.08 1.97 12.78
CA ARG A 72 -9.41 1.46 12.46
C ARG A 72 -9.35 0.07 11.83
N ILE A 73 -8.40 -0.19 10.93
CA ILE A 73 -8.17 -1.52 10.34
C ILE A 73 -7.78 -2.53 11.41
N TYR A 74 -6.81 -2.21 12.29
CA TYR A 74 -6.37 -3.10 13.37
C TYR A 74 -7.52 -3.45 14.31
N ARG A 75 -8.30 -2.46 14.76
CA ARG A 75 -9.47 -2.67 15.63
C ARG A 75 -10.59 -3.46 14.95
N SER A 76 -10.90 -3.14 13.70
CA SER A 76 -11.92 -3.87 12.94
C SER A 76 -11.49 -5.31 12.67
N ARG A 77 -10.19 -5.57 12.47
CA ARG A 77 -9.66 -6.92 12.29
C ARG A 77 -9.77 -7.75 13.57
N GLU A 78 -9.41 -7.17 14.71
CA GLU A 78 -9.55 -7.80 16.03
C GLU A 78 -11.01 -8.21 16.28
N ARG A 79 -11.95 -7.28 16.12
CA ARG A 79 -13.39 -7.55 16.28
C ARG A 79 -13.91 -8.62 15.32
N LEU A 80 -13.36 -8.66 14.10
CA LEU A 80 -13.71 -9.65 13.10
C LEU A 80 -13.18 -11.03 13.48
N LEU A 81 -11.94 -11.14 13.99
CA LEU A 81 -11.38 -12.39 14.50
C LEU A 81 -12.21 -12.96 15.66
N GLU A 82 -12.64 -12.10 16.58
CA GLU A 82 -13.53 -12.49 17.68
C GLU A 82 -14.89 -12.98 17.15
N ALA A 83 -15.51 -12.24 16.24
CA ALA A 83 -16.79 -12.60 15.65
C ALA A 83 -16.72 -13.92 14.87
N ASP A 84 -15.67 -14.13 14.08
CA ASP A 84 -15.43 -15.35 13.31
C ASP A 84 -15.19 -16.55 14.24
N ALA A 85 -14.47 -16.37 15.34
CA ALA A 85 -14.26 -17.43 16.34
C ALA A 85 -15.58 -17.86 17.00
N VAL A 86 -16.43 -16.89 17.35
CA VAL A 86 -17.77 -17.16 17.90
C VAL A 86 -18.65 -17.85 16.86
N LEU A 87 -18.70 -17.32 15.64
CA LEU A 87 -19.47 -17.90 14.54
C LEU A 87 -19.05 -19.35 14.27
N HIS A 88 -17.76 -19.61 14.15
CA HIS A 88 -17.24 -20.96 13.91
C HIS A 88 -17.59 -21.93 15.05
N SER A 89 -17.58 -21.46 16.30
CA SER A 89 -17.96 -22.31 17.45
C SER A 89 -19.46 -22.61 17.53
N GLN A 90 -20.30 -21.76 16.94
CA GLN A 90 -21.76 -21.89 16.96
C GLN A 90 -22.33 -22.48 15.67
N MET A 91 -21.55 -22.51 14.59
CA MET A 91 -22.03 -22.94 13.28
C MET A 91 -22.26 -24.45 13.25
N PRO A 92 -23.49 -24.92 12.94
CA PRO A 92 -23.79 -26.34 12.86
C PRO A 92 -23.01 -26.98 11.70
N THR A 93 -22.39 -28.12 11.95
CA THR A 93 -21.65 -28.88 10.93
C THR A 93 -22.55 -29.44 9.83
N THR A 94 -23.83 -29.64 10.14
CA THR A 94 -24.84 -30.15 9.21
C THR A 94 -26.05 -29.23 9.26
N TRP A 95 -26.09 -28.24 8.37
CA TRP A 95 -27.24 -27.36 8.20
C TRP A 95 -27.93 -27.62 6.85
N PRO A 96 -29.24 -27.89 6.80
CA PRO A 96 -29.92 -28.16 5.54
C PRO A 96 -29.89 -26.94 4.62
N GLY A 97 -29.47 -27.14 3.37
CA GLY A 97 -29.48 -26.09 2.35
C GLY A 97 -30.87 -25.47 2.17
N GLY A 98 -30.93 -24.15 1.99
CA GLY A 98 -32.19 -23.41 1.84
C GLY A 98 -32.93 -23.11 3.14
N THR A 99 -32.46 -23.59 4.29
CA THR A 99 -33.06 -23.28 5.60
C THR A 99 -32.40 -22.06 6.22
N ARG A 100 -33.20 -21.10 6.71
CA ARG A 100 -32.69 -19.89 7.37
C ARG A 100 -31.87 -20.26 8.60
N TYR A 101 -30.77 -19.55 8.82
CA TYR A 101 -30.00 -19.67 10.05
C TYR A 101 -30.82 -19.22 11.27
N PRO A 102 -30.56 -19.79 12.47
CA PRO A 102 -31.11 -19.28 13.71
C PRO A 102 -30.77 -17.79 13.89
N PRO A 103 -31.63 -16.98 14.54
CA PRO A 103 -31.41 -15.54 14.69
C PRO A 103 -30.02 -15.17 15.20
N ALA A 104 -29.52 -15.85 16.25
CA ALA A 104 -28.19 -15.60 16.79
C ALA A 104 -27.04 -15.80 15.77
N ILE A 105 -27.15 -16.80 14.89
CA ILE A 105 -26.16 -17.08 13.84
C ILE A 105 -26.32 -16.07 12.70
N ALA A 106 -27.56 -15.73 12.32
CA ALA A 106 -27.83 -14.72 11.31
C ALA A 106 -27.31 -13.33 11.72
N ASP A 107 -27.47 -12.97 13.00
CA ASP A 107 -26.93 -11.73 13.58
C ASP A 107 -25.40 -11.72 13.56
N LEU A 108 -24.76 -12.85 13.88
CA LEU A 108 -23.30 -12.99 13.80
C LEU A 108 -22.79 -12.88 12.36
N ILE A 109 -23.44 -13.52 11.40
CA ILE A 109 -23.11 -13.39 9.97
C ILE A 109 -23.21 -11.92 9.54
N THR A 110 -24.31 -11.26 9.90
CA THR A 110 -24.52 -9.83 9.58
C THR A 110 -23.45 -8.95 10.20
N LYS A 111 -23.05 -9.22 11.46
CA LYS A 111 -21.95 -8.51 12.14
C LYS A 111 -20.62 -8.73 11.42
N THR A 112 -20.29 -9.98 11.07
CA THR A 112 -19.08 -10.33 10.32
C THR A 112 -19.05 -9.64 8.95
N ASP A 113 -20.16 -9.62 8.21
CA ASP A 113 -20.23 -8.94 6.91
C ASP A 113 -20.07 -7.43 7.02
N ARG A 114 -20.67 -6.81 8.05
CA ARG A 114 -20.48 -5.38 8.32
C ARG A 114 -19.03 -5.05 8.65
N LEU A 115 -18.38 -5.82 9.54
CA LEU A 115 -16.97 -5.60 9.89
C LEU A 115 -16.05 -5.77 8.69
N ASN A 116 -16.34 -6.74 7.81
CA ASN A 116 -15.61 -6.91 6.55
C ASN A 116 -15.78 -5.72 5.62
N LEU A 117 -16.99 -5.16 5.52
CA LEU A 117 -17.24 -3.97 4.70
C LEU A 117 -16.48 -2.76 5.25
N GLU A 118 -16.54 -2.51 6.56
CA GLU A 118 -15.81 -1.42 7.23
C GLU A 118 -14.30 -1.54 6.98
N LEU A 119 -13.74 -2.72 7.21
CA LEU A 119 -12.32 -2.98 7.01
C LEU A 119 -11.90 -2.84 5.53
N SER A 120 -12.76 -3.26 4.60
CA SER A 120 -12.54 -3.03 3.17
C SER A 120 -12.47 -1.55 2.86
N LEU A 121 -13.48 -0.76 3.26
CA LEU A 121 -13.51 0.68 3.00
C LEU A 121 -12.30 1.42 3.58
N ASP A 122 -11.86 1.03 4.78
CA ASP A 122 -10.69 1.63 5.42
C ASP A 122 -9.39 1.25 4.72
N PHE A 123 -9.24 -0.01 4.29
CA PHE A 123 -8.08 -0.44 3.51
C PHE A 123 -7.99 0.26 2.15
N GLN A 124 -9.12 0.41 1.45
CA GLN A 124 -9.17 1.14 0.19
C GLN A 124 -8.79 2.61 0.38
N SER A 125 -9.30 3.22 1.44
CA SER A 125 -8.98 4.59 1.83
C SER A 125 -7.49 4.73 2.17
N MET A 126 -6.92 3.76 2.89
CA MET A 126 -5.49 3.72 3.23
C MET A 126 -4.62 3.75 1.96
N LEU A 127 -4.95 2.97 0.93
CA LEU A 127 -4.21 2.98 -0.33
C LEU A 127 -4.30 4.33 -1.07
N ILE A 128 -5.48 4.97 -1.08
CA ILE A 128 -5.67 6.28 -1.72
C ILE A 128 -4.86 7.36 -0.99
N PHE A 129 -4.99 7.43 0.33
CA PHE A 129 -4.29 8.43 1.15
C PHE A 129 -2.78 8.21 1.13
N SER A 130 -2.33 6.98 0.94
CA SER A 130 -0.91 6.66 0.72
C SER A 130 -0.39 7.22 -0.59
N GLY A 131 -1.16 7.10 -1.68
CA GLY A 131 -0.80 7.74 -2.95
C GLY A 131 -0.66 9.26 -2.81
N MET A 132 -1.59 9.91 -2.09
CA MET A 132 -1.51 11.35 -1.80
C MET A 132 -0.28 11.70 -0.98
N LEU A 133 0.01 10.95 0.09
CA LEU A 133 1.22 11.12 0.89
C LEU A 133 2.49 11.03 0.05
N LEU A 134 2.59 10.01 -0.82
CA LEU A 134 3.74 9.81 -1.69
C LEU A 134 3.91 10.94 -2.72
N ASP A 135 2.82 11.49 -3.24
CA ASP A 135 2.87 12.67 -4.11
C ASP A 135 3.40 13.91 -3.35
N GLU A 136 3.00 14.15 -2.10
CA GLU A 136 3.56 15.25 -1.31
C GLU A 136 5.06 15.04 -1.01
N VAL A 137 5.47 13.80 -0.71
CA VAL A 137 6.89 13.44 -0.57
C VAL A 137 7.67 13.71 -1.86
N ALA A 138 7.09 13.39 -3.02
CA ALA A 138 7.70 13.66 -4.31
C ALA A 138 7.83 15.17 -4.60
N GLN A 139 6.87 15.98 -4.13
CA GLN A 139 6.94 17.45 -4.25
C GLN A 139 8.05 18.04 -3.37
N ILE A 140 8.21 17.56 -2.12
CA ILE A 140 9.37 17.90 -1.27
C ILE A 140 10.68 17.57 -1.99
N CYS A 141 10.78 16.35 -2.55
CA CYS A 141 11.95 15.91 -3.32
C CYS A 141 12.22 16.83 -4.52
N GLY A 142 11.19 17.17 -5.30
CA GLY A 142 11.31 18.08 -6.44
C GLY A 142 11.86 19.46 -6.05
N HIS A 143 11.44 20.00 -4.90
CA HIS A 143 11.94 21.25 -4.34
C HIS A 143 13.40 21.16 -3.88
N ILE A 144 13.76 20.09 -3.17
CA ILE A 144 15.14 19.86 -2.70
C ILE A 144 16.11 19.69 -3.86
N LEU A 145 15.69 19.01 -4.93
CA LEU A 145 16.48 18.78 -6.14
C LEU A 145 16.35 19.90 -7.18
N ALA A 146 15.74 21.04 -6.82
CA ALA A 146 15.61 22.22 -7.67
C ALA A 146 15.02 21.94 -9.07
N LYS A 147 14.03 21.05 -9.17
CA LYS A 147 13.38 20.77 -10.45
C LYS A 147 12.70 22.03 -11.00
N PRO A 148 12.61 22.20 -12.33
CA PRO A 148 11.98 23.38 -12.92
C PRO A 148 10.50 23.59 -12.51
N THR A 149 9.78 22.51 -12.21
CA THR A 149 8.37 22.56 -11.77
C THR A 149 8.16 21.62 -10.57
N PRO A 150 8.70 21.97 -9.39
CA PRO A 150 8.78 21.04 -8.26
C PRO A 150 7.40 20.64 -7.75
N TYR A 151 6.44 21.57 -7.75
CA TYR A 151 5.03 21.38 -7.40
C TYR A 151 4.24 20.47 -8.36
N ARG A 152 4.81 20.08 -9.52
CA ARG A 152 4.22 19.10 -10.44
C ARG A 152 4.88 17.72 -10.31
N THR A 153 5.83 17.57 -9.39
CA THR A 153 6.51 16.30 -9.18
C THR A 153 5.56 15.36 -8.45
N THR A 154 5.14 14.31 -9.13
CA THR A 154 4.34 13.22 -8.54
C THR A 154 5.23 12.03 -8.25
N PHE A 155 4.77 11.13 -7.39
CA PHE A 155 5.48 9.88 -7.12
C PHE A 155 5.57 9.01 -8.39
N ASP A 156 4.54 9.09 -9.24
CA ASP A 156 4.56 8.53 -10.59
C ASP A 156 5.75 9.00 -11.42
N ALA A 157 5.97 10.31 -11.44
CA ALA A 157 7.03 10.91 -12.23
C ALA A 157 8.41 10.47 -11.72
N LEU A 158 8.55 10.26 -10.40
CA LEU A 158 9.73 9.68 -9.78
C LEU A 158 9.94 8.23 -10.23
N ALA A 159 8.90 7.39 -10.17
CA ALA A 159 8.99 5.99 -10.61
C ALA A 159 9.28 5.86 -12.12
N LYS A 160 8.68 6.72 -12.95
CA LYS A 160 8.85 6.71 -14.41
C LYS A 160 10.16 7.31 -14.89
N SER A 161 10.86 8.09 -14.07
CA SER A 161 12.16 8.66 -14.43
C SER A 161 13.24 7.58 -14.58
N ASP A 162 13.04 6.41 -13.95
CA ASP A 162 13.92 5.25 -14.07
C ASP A 162 15.38 5.60 -13.74
N GLY A 163 15.57 6.40 -12.68
CA GLY A 163 16.88 6.88 -12.25
C GLY A 163 17.48 8.01 -13.08
N ALA A 164 16.75 8.60 -14.03
CA ALA A 164 17.22 9.80 -14.71
C ALA A 164 17.39 10.98 -13.73
N ALA A 165 18.40 11.82 -14.00
CA ALA A 165 18.65 13.04 -13.24
C ALA A 165 17.39 13.92 -13.12
N PRO A 166 17.16 14.58 -11.96
CA PRO A 166 18.05 14.66 -10.80
C PRO A 166 17.83 13.56 -9.75
N PHE A 167 17.17 12.45 -10.09
CA PHE A 167 16.75 11.43 -9.12
C PHE A 167 17.68 10.22 -9.01
N ASP A 168 18.79 10.20 -9.74
CA ASP A 168 19.75 9.09 -9.81
C ASP A 168 20.19 8.58 -8.44
N THR A 169 20.63 9.47 -7.54
CA THR A 169 21.11 9.09 -6.20
C THR A 169 20.00 8.45 -5.36
N LEU A 170 18.80 9.04 -5.40
CA LEU A 170 17.64 8.50 -4.69
C LEU A 170 17.18 7.17 -5.29
N TRP A 171 17.27 7.04 -6.62
CA TRP A 171 16.91 5.83 -7.32
C TRP A 171 17.82 4.68 -6.94
N GLU A 172 19.13 4.86 -6.96
CA GLU A 172 20.10 3.82 -6.57
C GLU A 172 19.79 3.23 -5.18
N LYS A 173 19.39 4.09 -4.23
CA LYS A 173 19.13 3.69 -2.85
C LYS A 173 17.71 3.14 -2.62
N PHE A 174 16.71 3.66 -3.32
CA PHE A 174 15.29 3.42 -3.04
C PHE A 174 14.49 2.83 -4.20
N ARG A 175 15.14 2.37 -5.28
CA ARG A 175 14.49 1.80 -6.47
C ARG A 175 13.38 0.81 -6.13
N ASP A 176 13.64 -0.11 -5.21
CA ASP A 176 12.67 -1.15 -4.84
C ASP A 176 11.41 -0.58 -4.20
N ASP A 177 11.57 0.30 -3.21
CA ASP A 177 10.45 0.95 -2.55
C ASP A 177 9.70 1.90 -3.49
N ILE A 178 10.41 2.67 -4.32
CA ILE A 178 9.79 3.58 -5.29
C ILE A 178 8.91 2.79 -6.26
N LEU A 179 9.44 1.71 -6.85
CA LEU A 179 8.69 0.91 -7.81
C LEU A 179 7.51 0.18 -7.16
N TRP A 180 7.69 -0.38 -5.96
CA TRP A 180 6.65 -1.12 -5.26
C TRP A 180 5.53 -0.19 -4.77
N LEU A 181 5.88 0.93 -4.13
CA LEU A 181 4.93 1.94 -3.65
C LEU A 181 4.26 2.71 -4.78
N ASP A 182 4.83 2.72 -5.98
CA ASP A 182 4.15 3.25 -7.17
C ASP A 182 3.12 2.26 -7.73
N ALA A 183 3.49 0.98 -7.82
CA ALA A 183 2.67 -0.04 -8.44
C ALA A 183 1.42 -0.37 -7.62
N VAL A 184 1.57 -0.64 -6.32
CA VAL A 184 0.49 -1.19 -5.49
C VAL A 184 -0.69 -0.22 -5.31
N PRO A 185 -0.51 1.03 -4.82
CA PRO A 185 -1.61 1.97 -4.63
C PRO A 185 -2.28 2.38 -5.95
N ARG A 186 -1.50 2.52 -7.02
CA ARG A 186 -1.99 2.94 -8.33
C ARG A 186 -2.83 1.89 -9.00
N LEU A 187 -2.35 0.64 -9.06
CA LEU A 187 -3.11 -0.46 -9.65
C LEU A 187 -4.47 -0.58 -8.96
N PHE A 188 -4.50 -0.41 -7.64
CA PHE A 188 -5.73 -0.36 -6.87
C PHE A 188 -6.64 0.82 -7.29
N ARG A 189 -6.12 2.06 -7.32
CA ARG A 189 -6.89 3.25 -7.71
C ARG A 189 -7.46 3.13 -9.13
N ASN A 190 -6.65 2.70 -10.09
CA ASN A 190 -7.07 2.59 -11.49
C ASN A 190 -8.19 1.56 -11.66
N LYS A 191 -8.11 0.44 -10.92
CA LYS A 191 -9.17 -0.55 -10.88
C LYS A 191 -10.46 0.06 -10.32
N MET A 192 -10.41 0.77 -9.18
CA MET A 192 -11.58 1.49 -8.63
C MET A 192 -12.27 2.41 -9.64
N MET A 193 -11.52 3.10 -10.52
CA MET A 193 -12.10 3.94 -11.56
C MET A 193 -12.75 3.13 -12.71
N VAL A 194 -12.07 2.08 -13.19
CA VAL A 194 -12.59 1.19 -14.25
C VAL A 194 -13.83 0.42 -13.77
N HIS A 195 -13.96 0.18 -12.46
CA HIS A 195 -15.13 -0.48 -11.86
C HIS A 195 -16.44 0.32 -11.95
N ARG A 196 -16.42 1.61 -12.31
CA ARG A 196 -17.66 2.33 -12.67
C ARG A 196 -18.38 1.66 -13.86
N GLU A 197 -17.62 0.98 -14.72
CA GLU A 197 -18.10 0.44 -15.99
C GLU A 197 -18.30 -1.08 -15.98
N ARG A 198 -18.01 -1.78 -14.86
CA ARG A 198 -18.01 -3.26 -14.80
C ARG A 198 -18.65 -3.80 -13.51
N PRO A 199 -19.59 -4.76 -13.58
CA PRO A 199 -20.24 -5.32 -12.39
C PRO A 199 -19.26 -6.02 -11.45
N TRP A 200 -19.45 -5.81 -10.16
CA TRP A 200 -18.72 -6.47 -9.08
C TRP A 200 -19.26 -7.89 -8.85
N GLN A 201 -18.39 -8.89 -8.69
CA GLN A 201 -18.77 -10.09 -7.96
C GLN A 201 -18.40 -9.91 -6.49
N VAL A 202 -19.43 -9.93 -5.65
CA VAL A 202 -19.33 -9.87 -4.18
C VAL A 202 -18.79 -11.19 -3.61
N GLY A 203 -18.75 -12.25 -4.41
CA GLY A 203 -18.31 -13.58 -4.02
C GLY A 203 -16.79 -13.76 -4.08
N THR A 204 -16.19 -14.12 -2.95
CA THR A 204 -14.85 -14.74 -2.80
C THR A 204 -13.58 -13.87 -2.88
N ASN A 205 -13.63 -12.57 -2.54
CA ASN A 205 -12.43 -11.70 -2.51
C ASN A 205 -11.55 -11.84 -1.26
N ARG A 206 -11.63 -12.96 -0.54
CA ARG A 206 -11.08 -13.11 0.80
C ARG A 206 -10.17 -14.34 0.86
N SER A 207 -8.86 -14.15 0.97
CA SER A 207 -8.01 -15.18 1.60
C SER A 207 -7.85 -14.79 3.06
N VAL A 208 -8.76 -15.27 3.91
CA VAL A 208 -8.60 -15.14 5.36
C VAL A 208 -7.72 -16.30 5.81
N TYR A 209 -6.40 -16.12 5.84
CA TYR A 209 -5.53 -17.03 6.56
C TYR A 209 -5.01 -16.32 7.80
N ARG A 210 -5.69 -16.52 8.94
CA ARG A 210 -5.28 -15.98 10.25
C ARG A 210 -5.21 -14.45 10.26
N LEU A 211 -4.06 -13.85 10.58
CA LEU A 211 -3.87 -12.40 10.71
C LEU A 211 -3.73 -11.67 9.37
N ASP A 212 -3.32 -12.37 8.32
CA ASP A 212 -3.19 -11.80 7.00
C ASP A 212 -4.57 -11.48 6.46
N TRP A 213 -4.93 -10.20 6.55
CA TRP A 213 -6.03 -9.66 5.78
C TRP A 213 -5.46 -8.99 4.54
N THR A 214 -5.63 -9.67 3.42
CA THR A 214 -5.34 -9.16 2.09
C THR A 214 -6.65 -8.86 1.37
N PHE A 215 -6.65 -7.80 0.58
CA PHE A 215 -7.74 -7.54 -0.34
C PHE A 215 -7.40 -8.22 -1.65
N TRP A 216 -8.21 -9.16 -2.11
CA TRP A 216 -8.12 -9.55 -3.51
C TRP A 216 -8.64 -8.39 -4.34
N VAL A 217 -7.81 -7.80 -5.19
CA VAL A 217 -8.29 -6.87 -6.22
C VAL A 217 -9.18 -7.69 -7.14
N PRO A 218 -10.51 -7.53 -7.09
CA PRO A 218 -11.40 -8.50 -7.69
C PRO A 218 -11.37 -8.40 -9.22
N ILE A 219 -11.31 -9.55 -9.89
CA ILE A 219 -11.95 -9.73 -11.19
C ILE A 219 -13.35 -10.31 -10.92
N ALA A 220 -14.36 -9.92 -11.70
CA ALA A 220 -15.58 -10.71 -11.75
C ALA A 220 -15.26 -12.16 -12.19
N ALA A 221 -15.71 -13.19 -11.46
CA ALA A 221 -15.52 -14.57 -11.92
C ALA A 221 -16.23 -14.78 -13.27
N GLY A 222 -15.56 -15.54 -14.16
CA GLY A 222 -16.00 -15.75 -15.54
C GLY A 222 -15.60 -14.65 -16.53
N TRP A 223 -14.87 -13.62 -16.09
CA TRP A 223 -14.42 -12.54 -16.97
C TRP A 223 -13.19 -12.90 -17.81
N LEU A 224 -12.36 -13.82 -17.33
CA LEU A 224 -11.27 -14.42 -18.10
C LEU A 224 -11.56 -15.91 -18.21
N SER A 225 -11.62 -16.40 -19.44
CA SER A 225 -11.63 -17.82 -19.75
C SER A 225 -10.37 -18.50 -19.19
N SER A 226 -10.43 -19.82 -18.98
CA SER A 226 -9.25 -20.60 -18.56
C SER A 226 -8.08 -20.42 -19.53
N ASP A 227 -8.36 -20.29 -20.82
CA ASP A 227 -7.35 -20.08 -21.86
C ASP A 227 -6.67 -18.70 -21.70
N GLU A 228 -7.43 -17.64 -21.45
CA GLU A 228 -6.87 -16.30 -21.19
C GLU A 228 -6.02 -16.29 -19.90
N GLN A 229 -6.47 -16.97 -18.85
CA GLN A 229 -5.71 -17.08 -17.61
C GLN A 229 -4.39 -17.82 -17.82
N GLN A 230 -4.39 -18.88 -18.63
CA GLN A 230 -3.19 -19.64 -18.98
C GLN A 230 -2.20 -18.80 -19.78
N VAL A 231 -2.67 -18.01 -20.76
CA VAL A 231 -1.82 -17.08 -21.52
C VAL A 231 -1.15 -16.06 -20.61
N PHE A 232 -1.90 -15.45 -19.70
CA PHE A 232 -1.32 -14.51 -18.73
C PHE A 232 -0.34 -15.19 -17.76
N MET A 233 -0.63 -16.42 -17.34
CA MET A 233 0.27 -17.20 -16.48
C MET A 233 1.62 -17.46 -17.16
N GLU A 234 1.60 -17.86 -18.44
CA GLU A 234 2.81 -18.09 -19.24
C GLU A 234 3.62 -16.79 -19.43
N GLU A 235 2.94 -15.66 -19.66
CA GLU A 235 3.59 -14.36 -19.80
C GLU A 235 4.25 -13.93 -18.49
N VAL A 236 3.55 -14.04 -17.35
CA VAL A 236 4.11 -13.74 -16.03
C VAL A 236 5.28 -14.68 -15.70
N GLN A 237 5.14 -15.98 -15.98
CA GLN A 237 6.21 -16.95 -15.77
C GLN A 237 7.45 -16.61 -16.60
N SER A 238 7.28 -16.18 -17.86
CA SER A 238 8.37 -15.71 -18.70
C SER A 238 9.10 -14.50 -18.08
N ILE A 239 8.34 -13.50 -17.58
CA ILE A 239 8.89 -12.34 -16.88
C ILE A 239 9.66 -12.76 -15.62
N LEU A 240 9.10 -13.64 -14.79
CA LEU A 240 9.74 -14.14 -13.57
C LEU A 240 11.06 -14.87 -13.89
N LEU A 241 11.06 -15.74 -14.90
CA LEU A 241 12.23 -16.52 -15.31
C LEU A 241 13.37 -15.63 -15.81
N LYS A 242 13.09 -14.55 -16.55
CA LYS A 242 14.11 -13.57 -16.96
C LYS A 242 14.87 -12.97 -15.78
N ALA A 243 14.19 -12.78 -14.65
CA ALA A 243 14.79 -12.28 -13.40
C ALA A 243 15.38 -13.40 -12.51
N GLY A 244 15.45 -14.63 -13.00
CA GLY A 244 15.94 -15.79 -12.24
C GLY A 244 15.00 -16.24 -11.12
N LEU A 245 13.72 -15.83 -11.15
CA LEU A 245 12.72 -16.22 -10.15
C LEU A 245 12.00 -17.48 -10.60
N ARG A 246 11.75 -18.38 -9.65
CA ARG A 246 10.87 -19.54 -9.86
C ARG A 246 9.45 -19.18 -9.48
N LEU A 247 8.49 -19.60 -10.28
CA LEU A 247 7.08 -19.46 -9.97
C LEU A 247 6.76 -20.18 -8.64
N MET A 248 6.18 -19.46 -7.70
CA MET A 248 5.80 -20.01 -6.39
C MET A 248 4.28 -20.19 -6.22
N GLY A 249 3.48 -19.55 -7.07
CA GLY A 249 2.01 -19.60 -7.05
C GLY A 249 1.44 -20.64 -8.00
N ALA A 250 0.28 -21.18 -7.66
CA ALA A 250 -0.50 -22.06 -8.53
C ALA A 250 -1.45 -21.26 -9.44
N THR A 251 -1.72 -20.00 -9.10
CA THR A 251 -2.64 -19.12 -9.84
C THR A 251 -1.91 -17.93 -10.47
N VAL A 252 -2.49 -17.39 -11.55
CA VAL A 252 -1.97 -16.17 -12.20
C VAL A 252 -1.89 -14.99 -11.23
N HIS A 253 -2.81 -14.89 -10.27
CA HIS A 253 -2.83 -13.80 -9.30
C HIS A 253 -1.66 -13.87 -8.30
N GLU A 254 -1.32 -15.07 -7.82
CA GLU A 254 -0.16 -15.29 -6.96
C GLU A 254 1.14 -15.03 -7.73
N ALA A 255 1.19 -15.42 -9.01
CA ALA A 255 2.32 -15.15 -9.90
C ALA A 255 2.51 -13.63 -10.11
N VAL A 256 1.42 -12.90 -10.36
CA VAL A 256 1.44 -11.44 -10.48
C VAL A 256 1.88 -10.79 -9.17
N TYR A 257 1.35 -11.23 -8.02
CA TYR A 257 1.79 -10.73 -6.72
C TYR A 257 3.28 -10.95 -6.49
N GLN A 258 3.79 -12.16 -6.78
CA GLN A 258 5.21 -12.46 -6.70
C GLN A 258 6.04 -11.52 -7.58
N GLY A 259 5.56 -11.25 -8.79
CA GLY A 259 6.16 -10.26 -9.68
C GLY A 259 6.16 -8.87 -9.04
N LEU A 260 5.02 -8.36 -8.59
CA LEU A 260 4.92 -7.03 -8.00
C LEU A 260 5.82 -6.88 -6.76
N ASP A 261 5.95 -7.93 -5.95
CA ASP A 261 6.83 -7.96 -4.78
C ASP A 261 8.33 -7.92 -5.15
N ASN A 262 8.67 -8.37 -6.36
CA ASN A 262 10.03 -8.38 -6.90
C ASN A 262 10.22 -7.35 -8.03
N ILE A 263 9.38 -6.30 -8.09
CA ILE A 263 9.27 -5.44 -9.28
C ILE A 263 10.59 -4.74 -9.66
N SER A 264 11.49 -4.52 -8.71
CA SER A 264 12.81 -3.95 -8.94
C SER A 264 13.77 -4.86 -9.70
N LYS A 265 13.50 -6.17 -9.79
CA LYS A 265 14.36 -7.11 -10.53
C LYS A 265 14.11 -7.09 -12.03
N PHE A 266 13.01 -6.48 -12.49
CA PHE A 266 12.65 -6.46 -13.90
C PHE A 266 13.09 -5.18 -14.59
N GLU A 267 13.35 -5.28 -15.89
CA GLU A 267 13.57 -4.15 -16.78
C GLU A 267 12.26 -3.38 -17.03
N ARG A 268 12.38 -2.15 -17.53
CA ARG A 268 11.25 -1.22 -17.68
C ARG A 268 10.06 -1.81 -18.45
N ASP A 269 10.33 -2.52 -19.54
CA ASP A 269 9.29 -3.08 -20.39
C ASP A 269 8.60 -4.28 -19.74
N ASP A 270 9.37 -5.14 -19.06
CA ASP A 270 8.81 -6.25 -18.28
C ASP A 270 7.97 -5.72 -17.09
N ARG A 271 8.40 -4.64 -16.41
CA ARG A 271 7.58 -3.98 -15.37
C ARG A 271 6.26 -3.45 -15.92
N ARG A 272 6.27 -2.86 -17.12
CA ARG A 272 5.06 -2.37 -17.81
C ARG A 272 4.14 -3.51 -18.19
N ALA A 273 4.68 -4.59 -18.74
CA ALA A 273 3.92 -5.80 -19.08
C ALA A 273 3.26 -6.39 -17.83
N LEU A 274 4.03 -6.59 -16.75
CA LEU A 274 3.52 -7.09 -15.48
C LEU A 274 2.42 -6.19 -14.89
N THR A 275 2.63 -4.87 -14.90
CA THR A 275 1.63 -3.90 -14.42
C THR A 275 0.36 -3.94 -15.27
N LYS A 276 0.49 -4.13 -16.59
CA LYS A 276 -0.66 -4.29 -17.49
C LYS A 276 -1.41 -5.59 -17.18
N ILE A 277 -0.71 -6.71 -17.02
CA ILE A 277 -1.31 -7.99 -16.63
C ILE A 277 -2.02 -7.84 -15.29
N ALA A 278 -1.39 -7.25 -14.28
CA ALA A 278 -2.01 -6.96 -12.99
C ALA A 278 -3.26 -6.07 -13.12
N ALA A 279 -3.24 -5.10 -14.05
CA ALA A 279 -4.39 -4.24 -14.35
C ALA A 279 -5.50 -4.97 -15.12
N GLU A 280 -5.24 -6.12 -15.74
CA GLU A 280 -6.27 -6.97 -16.36
C GLU A 280 -6.76 -8.02 -15.35
N VAL A 281 -5.84 -8.86 -14.87
CA VAL A 281 -6.14 -10.03 -14.03
C VAL A 281 -6.26 -9.71 -12.54
N GLY A 282 -5.94 -8.51 -12.07
CA GLY A 282 -5.93 -8.22 -10.63
C GLY A 282 -4.87 -9.03 -9.87
N PHE A 283 -4.79 -8.84 -8.56
CA PHE A 283 -3.81 -9.47 -7.69
C PHE A 283 -4.27 -9.41 -6.23
N ALA A 284 -3.69 -10.23 -5.36
CA ALA A 284 -3.85 -10.06 -3.93
C ALA A 284 -3.01 -8.85 -3.49
N THR A 285 -3.63 -7.84 -2.90
CA THR A 285 -2.85 -6.74 -2.31
C THR A 285 -2.00 -7.27 -1.17
N PRO A 286 -0.84 -6.65 -0.89
CA PRO A 286 -0.14 -6.90 0.37
C PRO A 286 -1.08 -6.64 1.56
N SER A 287 -0.86 -7.34 2.68
CA SER A 287 -1.60 -7.06 3.90
C SER A 287 -1.23 -5.66 4.43
N PHE A 288 -2.11 -5.05 5.24
CA PHE A 288 -1.81 -3.76 5.88
C PHE A 288 -0.59 -3.85 6.81
N GLN A 289 -0.29 -5.05 7.33
CA GLN A 289 0.88 -5.36 8.15
C GLN A 289 2.19 -5.36 7.33
N VAL A 290 2.13 -5.59 6.02
CA VAL A 290 3.29 -5.43 5.11
C VAL A 290 3.36 -4.00 4.58
N PHE A 291 2.22 -3.46 4.17
CA PHE A 291 2.14 -2.15 3.53
C PHE A 291 2.52 -1.00 4.48
N GLY A 292 1.99 -1.01 5.71
CA GLY A 292 2.24 0.02 6.72
C GLY A 292 3.71 0.20 7.07
N PRO A 293 4.42 -0.88 7.44
CA PRO A 293 5.85 -0.77 7.74
C PRO A 293 6.68 -0.32 6.54
N ARG A 294 6.31 -0.77 5.34
CA ARG A 294 7.02 -0.38 4.12
C ARG A 294 6.87 1.11 3.82
N ILE A 295 5.68 1.69 3.95
CA ILE A 295 5.48 3.12 3.67
C ILE A 295 6.15 4.01 4.73
N TYR A 296 6.01 3.72 6.02
CA TYR A 296 6.66 4.52 7.07
C TYR A 296 8.18 4.34 7.10
N GLY A 297 8.66 3.12 6.88
CA GLY A 297 10.08 2.83 6.73
C GLY A 297 10.71 3.49 5.49
N PHE A 298 9.96 3.58 4.39
CA PHE A 298 10.35 4.38 3.22
C PHE A 298 10.46 5.86 3.57
N ILE A 299 9.40 6.47 4.12
CA ILE A 299 9.40 7.91 4.46
C ILE A 299 10.55 8.27 5.39
N THR A 300 10.77 7.48 6.45
CA THR A 300 11.84 7.71 7.42
C THR A 300 13.22 7.75 6.74
N ARG A 301 13.55 6.71 5.96
CA ARG A 301 14.85 6.62 5.29
C ARG A 301 14.99 7.62 4.14
N PHE A 302 13.92 7.87 3.40
CA PHE A 302 13.90 8.79 2.27
C PHE A 302 14.09 10.24 2.72
N MET A 303 13.41 10.66 3.80
CA MET A 303 13.60 11.99 4.38
C MET A 303 15.01 12.19 4.94
N ALA A 304 15.59 11.16 5.57
CA ALA A 304 16.98 11.21 6.03
C ALA A 304 17.97 11.36 4.87
N GLU A 305 17.73 10.71 3.73
CA GLU A 305 18.56 10.89 2.53
C GLU A 305 18.44 12.30 1.97
N LEU A 306 17.21 12.81 1.86
CA LEU A 306 16.97 14.19 1.44
C LEU A 306 17.66 15.19 2.38
N GLU A 307 17.68 14.94 3.69
CA GLU A 307 18.45 15.74 4.63
C GLU A 307 19.95 15.71 4.33
N GLY A 308 20.53 14.55 4.01
CA GLY A 308 21.92 14.43 3.57
C GLY A 308 22.23 15.26 2.31
N ILE A 309 21.31 15.24 1.34
CA ILE A 309 21.40 16.05 0.11
C ILE A 309 21.36 17.56 0.46
N VAL A 310 20.40 17.97 1.28
CA VAL A 310 20.25 19.38 1.72
C VAL A 310 21.47 19.83 2.52
N ARG A 311 22.04 18.97 3.38
CA ARG A 311 23.27 19.28 4.13
C ARG A 311 24.45 19.56 3.22
N SER A 312 24.53 18.84 2.10
CA SER A 312 25.62 18.98 1.14
C SER A 312 25.51 20.26 0.30
N ASN A 313 24.29 20.71 -0.01
CA ASN A 313 24.07 21.95 -0.76
C ASN A 313 22.73 22.63 -0.40
N PRO A 314 22.65 23.32 0.76
CA PRO A 314 21.38 23.91 1.19
C PRO A 314 20.93 25.06 0.30
N GLN A 315 21.87 25.70 -0.40
CA GLN A 315 21.58 26.88 -1.24
C GLN A 315 20.84 26.52 -2.53
N ALA A 316 20.99 25.28 -3.02
CA ALA A 316 20.30 24.80 -4.21
C ALA A 316 18.80 24.53 -3.98
N VAL A 317 18.35 24.40 -2.73
CA VAL A 317 16.95 24.09 -2.43
C VAL A 317 16.03 25.24 -2.83
N ASP A 318 15.03 24.92 -3.67
CA ASP A 318 13.93 25.83 -4.00
C ASP A 318 12.88 25.81 -2.89
N LEU A 319 12.78 26.89 -2.12
CA LEU A 319 11.78 27.02 -1.06
C LEU A 319 10.36 27.27 -1.60
N GLY A 320 10.22 27.64 -2.88
CA GLY A 320 8.93 27.91 -3.52
C GLY A 320 8.23 29.14 -2.96
N LYS A 321 8.96 30.25 -2.78
CA LYS A 321 8.39 31.53 -2.33
C LYS A 321 7.33 31.97 -3.35
N LYS A 322 6.07 32.12 -2.91
CA LYS A 322 5.05 32.74 -3.76
C LYS A 322 5.44 34.20 -3.98
N GLN A 323 5.67 34.60 -5.22
CA GLN A 323 5.82 36.00 -5.62
C GLN A 323 4.49 36.73 -5.44
#